data_AF-A0A3D0ZU70-F1
#
_entry.id   AF-A0A3D0ZU70-F1
#
_cell.length_a   1.000
_cell.length_b   1.000
_cell.length_c   1.000
_cell.angle_alpha   90.00
_cell.angle_beta   90.00
_cell.angle_gamma   90.00
#
_symmetry.space_group_name_H-M   'P 1'
#
loop_
_entity.id
_entity.type
_entity.pdbx_description
1 polymer ?
#
loop_
_entity_poly.entity_id
_entity_poly.type
_entity_poly.pdbx_seq_one_letter_code
_entity_poly.pdbx_strand_id
1 'polypeptide(L)'
;MGKIIGGGLPVGAVGGRRDLMQLFSPEAERPVMHASTFSGNALTMAAGLASLQAFDEDENLRINDLGQRLRKGFNQAFQQSGI
;
A
#
# COMPACT_ATOMS: atom_id res chain seq x y z
N MET A 1 4.63 -1.98 -4.50
CA MET A 1 3.69 -1.64 -3.41
C MET A 1 3.36 -2.89 -2.58
N GLY A 2 2.84 -2.71 -1.37
CA GLY A 2 2.47 -3.79 -0.43
C GLY A 2 1.82 -3.21 0.82
N LYS A 3 1.76 -3.97 1.91
CA LYS A 3 1.14 -3.57 3.20
C LYS A 3 -0.37 -3.33 3.07
N ILE A 4 -0.83 -2.11 3.36
CA ILE A 4 -2.25 -1.76 3.50
C ILE A 4 -3.07 -1.97 2.23
N ILE A 5 -2.44 -1.99 1.06
CA ILE A 5 -3.12 -2.24 -0.22
C ILE A 5 -3.79 -3.63 -0.30
N GLY A 6 -3.50 -4.54 0.64
CA GLY A 6 -4.11 -5.86 0.75
C GLY A 6 -5.21 -5.95 1.80
N GLY A 7 -5.58 -4.84 2.44
CA GLY A 7 -6.60 -4.81 3.49
C GLY A 7 -6.27 -5.72 4.69
N GLY A 8 -4.99 -5.81 5.05
CA GLY A 8 -4.51 -6.67 6.14
C GLY A 8 -4.14 -8.10 5.72
N LEU A 9 -4.31 -8.45 4.44
CA LEU A 9 -3.92 -9.76 3.91
C LEU A 9 -2.60 -9.71 3.13
N PRO A 10 -1.90 -10.86 2.95
CA PRO A 10 -0.64 -10.91 2.22
C PRO A 10 -0.79 -10.44 0.77
N VAL A 11 -0.08 -9.37 0.41
CA VAL A 11 -0.08 -8.85 -0.96
C VAL A 11 1.23 -8.12 -1.29
N GLY A 12 1.60 -8.22 -2.56
CA GLY A 12 2.63 -7.39 -3.19
C GLY A 12 2.17 -7.03 -4.60
N ALA A 13 2.52 -5.83 -5.04
CA ALA A 13 2.22 -5.37 -6.40
C ALA A 13 3.44 -4.68 -7.00
N VAL A 14 3.73 -4.96 -8.27
CA VAL A 14 4.72 -4.24 -9.08
C VAL A 14 3.96 -3.49 -10.16
N GLY A 15 4.26 -2.21 -10.32
CA GLY A 15 3.65 -1.34 -11.31
C GLY A 15 4.64 -0.24 -11.69
N GLY A 16 4.45 0.38 -12.86
CA GLY A 16 5.37 1.39 -13.37
C GLY A 16 5.03 1.79 -14.80
N ARG A 17 6.05 2.18 -15.57
CA ARG A 17 5.87 2.58 -16.97
C ARG A 17 5.25 1.45 -17.79
N ARG A 18 4.31 1.82 -18.68
CA ARG A 18 3.56 0.87 -19.51
C ARG A 18 4.47 -0.01 -20.38
N ASP A 19 5.48 0.59 -21.01
CA ASP A 19 6.42 -0.13 -21.88
C ASP A 19 7.18 -1.24 -21.15
N LEU A 20 7.50 -1.04 -19.87
CA LEU A 20 8.11 -2.06 -19.02
C LEU A 20 7.09 -3.11 -18.53
N MET A 21 5.88 -2.70 -18.14
CA MET A 21 4.85 -3.63 -17.69
C MET A 21 4.34 -4.52 -18.83
N GLN A 22 4.39 -4.04 -20.08
CA GLN A 22 4.01 -4.81 -21.26
C GLN A 22 4.90 -6.05 -21.45
N LEU A 23 6.12 -6.07 -20.90
CA LEU A 23 7.01 -7.24 -20.94
C LEU A 23 6.41 -8.45 -20.21
N PHE A 24 5.52 -8.25 -19.24
CA PHE A 24 4.82 -9.35 -18.55
C PHE A 24 3.57 -9.83 -19.28
N SER A 25 3.18 -9.18 -20.40
CA SER A 25 2.01 -9.60 -21.19
C SER A 25 2.27 -10.95 -21.84
N PRO A 26 1.33 -11.92 -21.75
CA PRO A 26 1.40 -13.17 -22.50
C PRO A 26 1.47 -12.99 -24.03
N GLU A 27 1.04 -11.82 -24.52
CA GLU A 27 1.02 -11.48 -25.96
C GLU A 27 2.35 -10.88 -26.45
N ALA A 28 3.30 -10.59 -25.54
CA ALA A 28 4.59 -10.03 -25.93
C ALA A 28 5.43 -11.06 -26.72
N GLU A 29 6.29 -10.59 -27.63
CA GLU A 29 7.18 -11.45 -28.42
C GLU A 29 8.09 -12.31 -27.52
N ARG A 30 8.54 -11.75 -26.40
CA ARG A 30 9.39 -12.41 -25.40
C ARG A 30 8.88 -12.08 -23.99
N PRO A 31 7.87 -12.80 -23.49
CA PRO A 31 7.23 -12.47 -22.22
C PRO A 31 8.13 -12.81 -21.03
N VAL A 32 8.18 -11.91 -20.06
CA VAL A 32 8.76 -12.17 -18.74
C VAL A 32 7.74 -12.96 -17.93
N MET A 33 8.07 -14.21 -17.63
CA MET A 33 7.20 -15.10 -16.89
C MET A 33 7.11 -14.69 -15.41
N HIS A 34 5.89 -14.50 -14.93
CA HIS A 34 5.58 -14.28 -13.52
C HIS A 34 4.43 -15.20 -13.10
N ALA A 35 4.72 -16.14 -12.19
CA ALA A 35 3.75 -17.12 -11.71
C ALA A 35 3.70 -17.14 -10.18
N SER A 36 2.51 -17.36 -9.62
CA SER A 36 2.30 -17.46 -8.18
C SER A 36 0.96 -18.11 -7.89
N THR A 37 0.92 -19.02 -6.91
CA THR A 37 -0.30 -19.73 -6.49
C THR A 37 -1.36 -18.81 -5.88
N PHE A 38 -0.93 -17.78 -5.14
CA PHE A 38 -1.84 -16.91 -4.38
C PHE A 38 -1.91 -15.48 -4.93
N SER A 39 -1.19 -15.18 -6.01
CA SER A 39 -1.30 -13.87 -6.66
C SER A 39 -2.72 -13.66 -7.18
N GLY A 40 -3.31 -12.50 -6.87
CA GLY A 40 -4.67 -12.17 -7.28
C GLY A 40 -5.79 -13.00 -6.63
N ASN A 41 -5.53 -13.69 -5.51
CA ASN A 41 -6.59 -14.45 -4.84
C ASN A 41 -7.77 -13.55 -4.43
N ALA A 42 -9.00 -14.06 -4.61
CA ALA A 42 -10.23 -13.26 -4.50
C ALA A 42 -10.41 -12.59 -3.12
N LEU A 43 -10.01 -13.26 -2.05
CA LEU A 43 -10.11 -12.74 -0.69
C LEU A 43 -9.22 -11.49 -0.50
N THR A 44 -7.97 -11.57 -0.95
CA THR A 44 -7.02 -10.44 -0.88
C THR A 44 -7.45 -9.30 -1.79
N MET A 45 -7.99 -9.60 -2.97
CA MET A 45 -8.48 -8.57 -3.89
C MET A 45 -9.71 -7.84 -3.32
N ALA A 46 -10.65 -8.55 -2.70
CA ALA A 46 -11.81 -7.95 -2.06
C ALA A 46 -11.43 -7.08 -0.86
N ALA A 47 -10.57 -7.59 0.03
CA ALA A 47 -10.09 -6.83 1.19
C ALA A 47 -9.27 -5.61 0.78
N GLY A 48 -8.39 -5.75 -0.23
CA GLY A 48 -7.60 -4.66 -0.79
C GLY A 48 -8.48 -3.56 -1.39
N LEU A 49 -9.49 -3.92 -2.19
CA LEU A 49 -10.42 -2.95 -2.77
C LEU A 49 -11.17 -2.16 -1.68
N ALA A 50 -11.74 -2.87 -0.70
CA ALA A 50 -12.44 -2.22 0.41
C ALA A 50 -11.51 -1.29 1.20
N SER A 51 -10.26 -1.73 1.46
CA SER A 51 -9.27 -0.91 2.16
C SER A 51 -8.88 0.34 1.37
N LEU A 52 -8.74 0.26 0.05
CA LEU A 52 -8.38 1.40 -0.79
C LEU A 52 -9.55 2.37 -0.96
N GLN A 53 -10.79 1.89 -0.98
CA GLN A 53 -11.99 2.74 -0.99
C GLN A 53 -12.18 3.48 0.33
N ALA A 54 -11.86 2.84 1.46
CA ALA A 54 -11.90 3.48 2.77
C ALA A 54 -10.71 4.41 3.04
N PHE A 55 -9.60 4.22 2.32
CA PHE A 55 -8.38 5.03 2.44
C PHE A 55 -8.32 6.08 1.32
N ASP A 56 -9.31 6.97 1.32
CA ASP A 56 -9.36 8.10 0.40
C ASP A 56 -8.44 9.26 0.82
N GLU A 57 -8.48 10.36 0.07
CA GLU A 57 -7.63 11.53 0.31
C GLU A 57 -7.93 12.20 1.67
N ASP A 58 -9.21 12.31 2.03
CA ASP A 58 -9.63 12.93 3.29
C ASP A 58 -9.18 12.11 4.50
N GLU A 59 -9.36 10.79 4.44
CA GLU A 59 -8.91 9.88 5.48
C GLU A 59 -7.38 9.89 5.60
N ASN A 60 -6.65 9.93 4.47
CA ASN A 60 -5.20 10.03 4.45
C ASN A 60 -4.71 11.33 5.14
N LEU A 61 -5.33 12.47 4.83
CA LEU A 61 -5.03 13.74 5.50
C LEU A 61 -5.31 13.67 7.00
N ARG A 62 -6.46 13.09 7.39
CA ARG A 62 -6.87 12.95 8.79
C ARG A 62 -5.89 12.11 9.60
N ILE A 63 -5.48 10.94 9.11
CA ILE A 63 -4.54 10.07 9.86
C ILE A 63 -3.15 10.69 9.96
N ASN A 64 -2.71 11.44 8.95
CA ASN A 64 -1.44 12.15 8.97
C ASN A 64 -1.46 13.28 10.00
N ASP A 65 -2.54 14.06 10.09
CA ASP A 65 -2.70 15.09 11.13
C ASP A 65 -2.66 14.48 12.53
N LEU A 66 -3.40 13.39 12.76
CA LEU A 66 -3.38 12.68 14.04
C LEU A 66 -1.98 12.18 14.40
N GLY A 67 -1.24 11.62 13.43
CA GLY A 67 0.15 11.20 13.62
C GLY A 67 1.08 12.38 13.95
N GLN A 68 0.90 13.51 13.27
CA GLN A 68 1.65 14.75 13.55
C GLN A 68 1.38 15.29 14.95
N ARG A 69 0.11 15.33 15.36
CA ARG A 69 -0.30 15.78 16.70
C ARG A 69 0.29 14.89 17.79
N LEU A 70 0.20 13.57 17.62
CA LEU A 70 0.79 12.61 18.55
C LEU A 70 2.30 12.84 18.69
N ARG A 71 3.01 12.91 17.57
CA ARG A 71 4.47 13.14 17.56
C ARG A 71 4.85 14.47 18.21
N LYS A 72 4.13 15.55 17.89
CA LYS A 72 4.38 16.87 18.47
C LYS A 72 4.17 16.86 19.99
N GLY A 73 3.06 16.27 20.45
CA GLY A 73 2.75 16.16 21.86
C GLY A 73 3.81 15.37 22.63
N PHE A 74 4.25 14.23 22.10
CA PHE A 74 5.30 13.42 22.72
C PHE A 74 6.63 14.16 22.80
N ASN A 75 7.06 14.80 21.70
CA ASN A 75 8.30 15.57 21.71
C ASN A 75 8.26 16.72 22.74
N GLN A 76 7.13 17.42 22.88
CA GLN A 76 6.97 18.46 23.89
C GLN A 76 7.04 17.91 25.32
N ALA A 77 6.39 16.76 25.58
CA ALA A 77 6.41 16.13 26.90
C ALA A 77 7.83 15.65 27.28
N PHE A 78 8.59 15.09 26.33
CA PHE A 78 9.98 14.70 26.55
C PHE A 78 10.86 15.92 26.86
N GLN A 79 10.75 16.99 26.05
CA GLN A 79 11.47 18.24 26.29
C GLN A 79 11.18 18.85 27.68
N GLN A 80 9.92 18.81 28.11
CA GLN A 80 9.52 19.29 29.45
C GLN A 80 10.07 18.42 30.59
N SER A 81 10.25 17.13 30.33
CA SER A 81 10.81 16.17 31.29
C SER A 81 12.34 16.14 31.30
N GLY A 82 13.00 16.89 30.41
CA GLY A 82 14.46 16.92 30.28
C GLY A 82 15.06 15.65 29.65
N ILE A 83 14.26 14.91 28.86
CA ILE A 83 14.69 13.74 28.08
C ILE A 83 14.67 14.08 26.59
#